data_AF-A0A7Y3MG22-F1
#
_entry.id   AF-A0A7Y3MG22-F1
#
_cell.length_a   1.000
_cell.length_b   1.000
_cell.length_c   1.000
_cell.angle_alpha   90.00
_cell.angle_beta   90.00
_cell.angle_gamma   90.00
#
_symmetry.space_group_name_H-M   'P 1'
#
loop_
_entity.id
_entity.type
_entity.pdbx_description
1 polymer ?
#
loop_
_entity_poly.entity_id
_entity_poly.type
_entity_poly.pdbx_seq_one_letter_code
_entity_poly.pdbx_strand_id
1 'polypeptide(L)'
;MVTRALETRGSVAVSPHYLASEAGQAIMAAGGNAIDAAIAVNAVLGVVRPTDCGIGGDLFALIHRPGDEAPAVLNASGRAGAGVSVRALRAEGHDDMPYRHPATVTVPGCVDGWIALLD
;
A
#
# COMPACT_ATOMS: atom_id res chain seq x y z
N MET A 1 -15.63 7.18 -21.89
CA MET A 1 -14.72 6.22 -21.22
C MET A 1 -14.89 4.89 -21.94
N VAL A 2 -13.92 4.48 -22.75
CA VAL A 2 -13.99 3.22 -23.50
C VAL A 2 -13.32 2.15 -22.64
N THR A 3 -14.12 1.30 -22.00
CA THR A 3 -13.63 0.12 -21.26
C THR A 3 -13.28 -0.95 -22.29
N ARG A 4 -12.00 -1.03 -22.67
CA ARG A 4 -11.49 -2.16 -23.45
C ARG A 4 -11.02 -3.22 -22.47
N ALA A 5 -11.70 -4.36 -22.45
CA ALA A 5 -11.19 -5.54 -21.74
C ALA A 5 -9.86 -5.96 -22.38
N LEU A 6 -8.86 -6.23 -21.54
CA LEU A 6 -7.58 -6.80 -21.94
C LEU A 6 -7.57 -8.26 -21.48
N GLU A 7 -7.38 -9.17 -22.42
CA GLU A 7 -7.17 -10.59 -22.13
C GLU A 7 -5.73 -10.94 -22.49
N THR A 8 -5.03 -11.63 -21.58
CA THR A 8 -3.70 -12.17 -21.82
C THR A 8 -3.59 -13.55 -21.18
N ARG A 9 -2.76 -14.41 -21.76
CA ARG A 9 -2.35 -15.69 -21.15
C ARG A 9 -1.14 -15.54 -20.23
N GLY A 10 -0.56 -14.35 -20.16
CA GLY A 10 0.56 -14.01 -19.29
C GLY A 10 0.12 -13.32 -17.99
N SER A 11 1.02 -12.54 -17.42
CA SER A 11 0.79 -11.80 -16.18
C SER A 11 0.12 -10.44 -16.41
N VAL A 12 -0.62 -9.95 -15.42
CA VAL A 12 -1.32 -8.66 -15.48
C VAL A 12 -1.01 -7.84 -14.23
N ALA A 13 -0.80 -6.55 -14.41
CA ALA A 13 -0.61 -5.55 -13.37
C ALA A 13 -1.47 -4.35 -13.73
N VAL A 14 -2.31 -3.92 -12.79
CA VAL A 14 -3.24 -2.80 -12.97
C VAL A 14 -3.09 -1.88 -11.78
N SER A 15 -3.00 -0.59 -12.06
CA SER A 15 -2.83 0.45 -11.05
C SER A 15 -3.48 1.75 -11.55
N PRO A 16 -3.72 2.75 -10.67
CA PRO A 16 -4.35 4.02 -11.06
C PRO A 16 -3.44 4.93 -11.91
N HIS A 17 -2.19 4.53 -12.18
CA HIS A 17 -1.27 5.30 -13.00
C HIS A 17 -0.47 4.40 -13.96
N TYR A 18 -0.45 4.72 -15.25
CA TYR A 18 0.16 3.85 -16.27
C TYR A 18 1.64 3.53 -15.99
N LEU A 19 2.46 4.50 -15.56
CA LEU A 19 3.86 4.26 -15.16
C LEU A 19 4.02 3.23 -14.05
N ALA A 20 3.09 3.18 -13.09
CA ALA A 20 3.14 2.18 -12.02
C ALA A 20 2.73 0.80 -12.55
N SER A 21 1.72 0.73 -13.42
CA SER A 21 1.36 -0.52 -14.11
C SER A 21 2.51 -1.05 -14.97
N GLU A 22 3.21 -0.18 -15.70
CA GLU A 22 4.40 -0.51 -16.49
C GLU A 22 5.54 -1.03 -15.61
N ALA A 23 5.77 -0.43 -14.45
CA ALA A 23 6.77 -0.91 -13.49
C ALA A 23 6.46 -2.33 -13.00
N GLY A 24 5.20 -2.62 -12.65
CA GLY A 24 4.76 -3.97 -12.29
C GLY A 24 4.96 -4.96 -13.43
N GLN A 25 4.59 -4.59 -14.66
CA GLN A 25 4.84 -5.42 -15.84
C GLN A 25 6.32 -5.68 -16.08
N ALA A 26 7.18 -4.68 -15.90
CA ALA A 26 8.62 -4.81 -16.07
C ALA A 26 9.23 -5.80 -15.08
N ILE A 27 8.80 -5.79 -13.80
CA ILE A 27 9.25 -6.75 -12.80
C ILE A 27 8.81 -8.18 -13.15
N MET A 28 7.56 -8.37 -13.59
CA MET A 28 7.10 -9.70 -14.02
C MET A 28 7.85 -10.18 -15.27
N ALA A 29 8.13 -9.29 -16.22
CA ALA A 29 8.93 -9.60 -17.40
C ALA A 29 10.39 -9.97 -17.05
N ALA A 30 10.91 -9.42 -15.95
CA ALA A 30 12.23 -9.77 -15.40
C ALA A 30 12.24 -11.07 -14.57
N GLY A 31 11.09 -11.77 -14.47
CA GLY A 31 10.97 -13.04 -13.76
C GLY A 31 10.49 -12.92 -12.31
N GLY A 32 10.13 -11.72 -11.85
CA GLY A 32 9.49 -11.51 -10.56
C GLY A 32 8.07 -12.08 -10.50
N ASN A 33 7.59 -12.35 -9.30
CA ASN A 33 6.22 -12.82 -9.06
C ASN A 33 5.25 -11.63 -8.87
N ALA A 34 3.98 -11.94 -8.56
CA ALA A 34 2.95 -10.91 -8.37
C ALA A 34 3.20 -10.01 -7.15
N ILE A 35 3.88 -10.51 -6.11
CA ILE A 35 4.27 -9.74 -4.92
C ILE A 35 5.37 -8.75 -5.27
N ASP A 36 6.42 -9.20 -5.96
CA ASP A 36 7.52 -8.33 -6.42
C ASP A 36 6.97 -7.18 -7.29
N ALA A 37 6.06 -7.53 -8.20
CA ALA A 37 5.39 -6.57 -9.08
C ALA A 37 4.55 -5.57 -8.29
N ALA A 38 3.81 -6.01 -7.28
CA ALA A 38 2.99 -5.14 -6.44
C ALA A 38 3.83 -4.15 -5.62
N ILE A 39 4.98 -4.58 -5.09
CA ILE A 39 5.93 -3.70 -4.38
C ILE A 39 6.45 -2.62 -5.34
N ALA A 40 6.86 -2.97 -6.55
CA ALA A 40 7.32 -2.01 -7.55
C ALA A 40 6.21 -1.02 -7.98
N VAL A 41 4.98 -1.52 -8.18
CA VAL A 41 3.80 -0.66 -8.45
C VAL A 41 3.63 0.35 -7.31
N ASN A 42 3.63 -0.09 -6.06
CA ASN A 42 3.41 0.79 -4.90
C ASN A 42 4.55 1.82 -4.73
N ALA A 43 5.80 1.41 -4.92
CA ALA A 43 6.96 2.31 -4.90
C ALA A 43 6.84 3.42 -5.97
N VAL A 44 6.44 3.07 -7.19
CA VAL A 44 6.24 4.06 -8.27
C VAL A 44 5.03 4.95 -7.98
N LEU A 45 3.92 4.41 -7.46
CA LEU A 45 2.76 5.22 -7.04
C LEU A 45 3.14 6.28 -6.01
N GLY A 46 4.06 5.97 -5.08
CA GLY A 46 4.60 6.95 -4.13
C GLY A 46 5.24 8.18 -4.80
N VAL A 47 5.68 8.06 -6.06
CA VAL A 47 6.27 9.15 -6.84
C VAL A 47 5.23 9.82 -7.75
N VAL A 48 4.46 9.04 -8.50
CA VAL A 48 3.56 9.55 -9.55
C VAL A 48 2.15 9.91 -9.04
N ARG A 49 1.79 9.41 -7.85
CA ARG A 49 0.52 9.66 -7.14
C ARG A 49 0.79 9.90 -5.63
N PRO A 50 1.63 10.90 -5.27
CA PRO A 50 2.14 11.07 -3.91
C PRO A 50 1.07 11.42 -2.86
N THR A 51 -0.13 11.82 -3.29
CA THR A 51 -1.27 12.12 -2.42
C THR A 51 -2.10 10.89 -2.05
N ASP A 52 -1.89 9.76 -2.72
CA ASP A 52 -2.75 8.58 -2.58
C ASP A 52 -2.13 7.53 -1.65
N CYS A 53 -0.86 7.21 -1.86
CA CYS A 53 -0.11 6.23 -1.09
C CYS A 53 1.39 6.49 -1.22
N GLY A 54 2.19 5.82 -0.38
CA GLY A 54 3.65 5.90 -0.44
C GLY A 54 4.31 5.36 0.83
N ILE A 55 5.63 5.52 0.92
CA ILE A 55 6.44 4.97 2.02
C ILE A 55 6.08 5.50 3.41
N GLY A 56 5.45 6.69 3.48
CA GLY A 56 4.99 7.29 4.73
C GLY A 56 3.61 6.85 5.18
N GLY A 57 2.96 5.95 4.43
CA GLY A 57 1.63 5.43 4.73
C GLY A 57 1.65 3.98 5.24
N ASP A 58 0.53 3.31 5.00
CA ASP A 58 0.24 1.95 5.45
C ASP A 58 0.04 1.01 4.26
N LEU A 59 0.14 -0.30 4.53
CA LEU A 59 -0.07 -1.33 3.52
C LEU A 59 -1.02 -2.42 4.03
N PHE A 60 -1.93 -2.82 3.16
CA PHE A 60 -2.77 -4.00 3.35
C PHE A 60 -2.67 -4.84 2.08
N ALA A 61 -2.40 -6.14 2.23
CA ALA A 61 -2.30 -7.04 1.09
C ALA A 61 -3.20 -8.26 1.27
N LEU A 62 -3.84 -8.65 0.17
CA LEU A 62 -4.53 -9.92 0.02
C LEU A 62 -3.75 -10.73 -0.99
N ILE A 63 -3.24 -11.88 -0.55
CA ILE A 63 -2.30 -12.69 -1.32
C ILE A 63 -2.95 -14.06 -1.49
N HIS A 64 -3.25 -14.42 -2.73
CA HIS A 64 -3.85 -15.71 -3.03
C HIS A 64 -2.87 -16.54 -3.85
N ARG A 65 -2.47 -17.70 -3.32
CA ARG A 65 -1.57 -18.60 -4.03
C ARG A 65 -2.36 -19.77 -4.63
N PRO A 66 -1.84 -20.43 -5.68
CA PRO A 66 -2.50 -21.60 -6.24
C PRO A 66 -2.75 -22.67 -5.16
N GLY A 67 -4.00 -23.11 -5.03
CA GLY A 67 -4.41 -24.14 -4.08
C GLY A 67 -4.81 -23.62 -2.70
N ASP A 68 -4.65 -22.32 -2.41
CA ASP A 68 -5.19 -21.74 -1.18
C ASP A 68 -6.74 -21.75 -1.23
N GLU A 69 -7.41 -22.08 -0.12
CA GLU A 69 -8.88 -21.99 -0.01
C GLU A 69 -9.36 -20.54 0.18
N ALA A 70 -8.49 -19.67 0.68
CA ALA A 70 -8.75 -18.26 0.96
C ALA A 70 -7.43 -17.46 0.88
N PRO A 71 -7.48 -16.14 0.59
CA PRO A 71 -6.28 -15.31 0.55
C PRO A 71 -5.65 -15.17 1.94
N ALA A 72 -4.32 -15.24 1.99
CA ALA A 72 -3.56 -14.74 3.13
C ALA A 72 -3.71 -13.21 3.21
N VAL A 73 -3.74 -12.68 4.42
CA VAL A 73 -3.93 -11.26 4.68
C VAL A 73 -2.72 -10.71 5.43
N LEU A 74 -2.11 -9.67 4.89
CA LEU A 74 -1.13 -8.86 5.60
C LEU A 74 -1.78 -7.52 5.98
N ASN A 75 -1.74 -7.22 7.27
CA ASN A 75 -2.05 -5.90 7.80
C ASN A 75 -0.76 -5.25 8.31
N ALA A 76 -0.23 -4.32 7.51
CA ALA A 76 0.91 -3.48 7.85
C ALA A 76 0.44 -2.03 8.04
N SER A 77 -0.64 -1.84 8.82
CA SER A 77 -1.09 -0.52 9.26
C SER A 77 -0.34 -0.05 10.50
N GLY A 78 0.06 1.20 10.47
CA GLY A 78 0.73 1.89 11.55
C GLY A 78 -0.08 2.00 12.83
N ARG A 79 0.61 1.86 13.96
CA ARG A 79 0.04 2.18 15.27
C ARG A 79 0.11 3.70 15.52
N ALA A 80 -0.71 4.18 16.45
CA ALA A 80 -0.52 5.51 17.00
C ALA A 80 0.87 5.66 17.61
N GLY A 81 1.48 6.84 17.50
CA GLY A 81 2.77 7.12 18.13
C GLY A 81 2.71 6.91 19.64
N ALA A 82 3.79 6.41 20.25
CA ALA A 82 3.80 6.00 21.66
C ALA A 82 3.48 7.13 22.65
N GLY A 83 3.67 8.40 22.26
CA GLY A 83 3.32 9.58 23.06
C GLY A 83 1.93 10.16 22.80
N VAL A 84 1.16 9.60 21.86
CA VAL A 84 -0.18 10.12 21.53
C VAL A 84 -1.17 9.75 22.63
N SER A 85 -1.90 10.75 23.13
CA SER A 85 -2.88 10.57 24.20
C SER A 85 -4.20 11.24 23.84
N VAL A 86 -5.28 10.44 23.80
CA VAL A 86 -6.64 10.95 23.62
C VAL A 86 -7.01 11.96 24.71
N ARG A 87 -6.58 11.72 25.96
CA ARG A 87 -6.83 12.64 27.07
C ARG A 87 -6.15 13.99 26.86
N ALA A 88 -4.91 14.01 26.36
CA ALA A 88 -4.20 15.25 26.08
C ALA A 88 -4.88 16.04 24.96
N LEU A 89 -5.23 15.38 23.85
CA LEU A 89 -5.96 16.00 22.74
C LEU A 89 -7.30 16.60 23.18
N ARG A 90 -8.05 15.90 24.04
CA ARG A 90 -9.31 16.42 24.62
C ARG A 90 -9.06 17.62 25.52
N ALA A 91 -7.99 17.61 26.32
CA ALA A 91 -7.62 18.74 27.17
C ALA A 91 -7.17 19.97 26.37
N GLU A 92 -6.65 19.77 25.15
CA GLU A 92 -6.36 20.81 24.16
C GLU A 92 -7.63 21.33 23.44
N GLY A 93 -8.81 20.77 23.74
CA GLY A 93 -10.09 21.19 23.18
C GLY A 93 -10.46 20.51 21.87
N HIS A 94 -9.79 19.42 21.49
CA HIS A 94 -10.12 18.66 20.30
C HIS A 94 -11.23 17.64 20.55
N ASP A 95 -12.37 17.83 19.88
CA ASP A 95 -13.50 16.90 19.98
C ASP A 95 -13.49 15.74 18.98
N ASP A 96 -12.63 15.84 17.97
CA ASP A 96 -12.33 14.82 16.98
C ASP A 96 -10.82 14.82 16.72
N MET A 97 -10.32 13.85 15.96
CA MET A 97 -8.91 13.81 15.59
C MET A 97 -8.55 15.05 14.73
N PRO A 98 -7.66 15.94 15.19
CA PRO A 98 -7.42 17.22 14.51
C PRO A 98 -6.69 17.04 13.18
N TYR A 99 -7.29 17.47 12.07
CA TYR A 99 -6.82 17.17 10.70
C TYR A 99 -5.32 17.48 10.42
N ARG A 100 -4.81 18.60 10.92
CA ARG A 100 -3.40 19.04 10.72
C ARG A 100 -2.64 19.09 12.05
N HIS A 101 -2.48 17.94 12.70
CA HIS A 101 -1.81 17.83 13.98
C HIS A 101 -0.83 16.65 13.99
N PRO A 102 0.35 16.74 14.65
CA PRO A 102 1.32 15.65 14.67
C PRO A 102 0.76 14.31 15.19
N ALA A 103 -0.23 14.35 16.08
CA ALA A 103 -0.87 13.15 16.62
C ALA A 103 -1.67 12.34 15.58
N THR A 104 -1.95 12.88 14.39
CA THR A 104 -2.63 12.15 13.31
C THR A 104 -1.69 11.32 12.46
N VAL A 105 -0.37 11.50 12.62
CA VAL A 105 0.64 10.73 11.91
C VAL A 105 0.86 9.41 12.65
N THR A 106 0.43 8.30 12.05
CA THR A 106 0.72 6.95 12.55
C THR A 106 2.16 6.57 12.21
N VAL A 107 2.68 5.54 12.90
CA VAL A 107 3.99 4.96 12.56
C VAL A 107 3.88 4.29 11.19
N PRO A 108 4.59 4.74 10.13
CA PRO A 108 4.36 4.20 8.79
C PRO A 108 4.63 2.70 8.70
N GLY A 109 3.65 1.94 8.20
CA GLY A 109 3.77 0.49 8.04
C GLY A 109 4.07 0.02 6.62
N CYS A 110 4.03 0.90 5.61
CA CYS A 110 4.20 0.52 4.20
C CYS A 110 5.52 -0.22 3.91
N VAL A 111 6.66 0.33 4.34
CA VAL A 111 7.99 -0.25 4.08
C VAL A 111 8.18 -1.56 4.86
N ASP A 112 7.70 -1.63 6.10
CA ASP A 112 7.69 -2.88 6.89
C ASP A 112 6.83 -3.95 6.21
N GLY A 113 5.68 -3.55 5.66
CA GLY A 113 4.84 -4.40 4.84
C GLY A 113 5.52 -4.92 3.58
N TRP A 114 6.35 -4.12 2.89
CA TRP A 114 7.15 -4.61 1.77
C TRP A 114 8.16 -5.66 2.19
N ILE A 115 8.81 -5.49 3.34
CA ILE A 115 9.76 -6.48 3.87
C ILE A 115 9.01 -7.77 4.23
N ALA A 116 7.90 -7.68 4.96
CA ALA A 116 7.09 -8.84 5.35
C ALA A 116 6.47 -9.58 4.14
N LEU A 117 6.31 -8.92 3.00
CA LEU A 117 5.86 -9.55 1.75
C LEU A 117 6.98 -10.35 1.05
N LEU A 118 8.24 -10.02 1.31
CA LEU A 118 9.41 -10.68 0.70
C LEU A 118 9.91 -11.88 1.52
N ASP A 119 9.45 -12.02 2.77
CA ASP A 119 9.73 -13.15 3.67
C ASP A 119 8.85 -14.38 3.37
#